data_AF-A0A4R2J1C2-F1
#
_entry.id   AF-A0A4R2J1C2-F1
#
_cell.length_a   1.000
_cell.length_b   1.000
_cell.length_c   1.000
_cell.angle_alpha   90.00
_cell.angle_beta   90.00
_cell.angle_gamma   90.00
#
_symmetry.space_group_name_H-M   'P 1'
#
loop_
_entity.id
_entity.type
_entity.pdbx_description
1 polymer ?
#
loop_
_entity_poly.entity_id
_entity_poly.type
_entity_poly.pdbx_seq_one_letter_code
_entity_poly.pdbx_strand_id
1 'polypeptide(L)'
;MVALTQKQREQDAEWMTISDTLRLATRGGAAAAGLTNEIGAIEVGRRADIALVDLSGPHCQPLHDPRAALVYSARASDVVTVLVDGEIVVRDRQLITMDLDEVLADAKDLAHTLVDLSKGGAVQHYAP
;
A
#
# COMPACT_ATOMS: atom_id res chain seq x y z
N MET A 1 -8.80 4.58 1.28
CA MET A 1 -9.85 5.00 0.31
C MET A 1 -10.99 4.01 0.16
N VAL A 2 -10.74 2.70 -0.03
CA VAL A 2 -11.80 1.70 -0.30
C VAL A 2 -12.99 1.73 0.67
N ALA A 3 -12.75 1.88 1.99
CA ALA A 3 -13.82 1.93 2.99
C ALA A 3 -14.80 3.09 2.75
N LEU A 4 -14.28 4.30 2.53
CA LEU A 4 -15.11 5.49 2.32
C LEU A 4 -15.88 5.41 1.00
N THR A 5 -15.24 4.92 -0.05
CA THR A 5 -15.89 4.72 -1.36
C THR A 5 -17.04 3.72 -1.27
N GLN A 6 -16.87 2.62 -0.55
CA GLN A 6 -17.94 1.62 -0.37
C GLN A 6 -19.09 2.18 0.48
N LYS A 7 -18.80 2.91 1.57
CA LYS A 7 -19.83 3.60 2.36
C LYS A 7 -20.64 4.58 1.53
N GLN A 8 -19.97 5.38 0.70
CA GLN A 8 -20.64 6.31 -0.20
C GLN A 8 -21.50 5.57 -1.24
N ARG A 9 -20.99 4.48 -1.82
CA ARG A 9 -21.72 3.69 -2.82
C ARG A 9 -23.00 3.11 -2.25
N GLU A 10 -22.93 2.52 -1.06
CA GLU A 10 -24.08 1.89 -0.42
C GLU A 10 -24.96 2.89 0.36
N GLN A 11 -24.54 4.15 0.47
CA GLN A 11 -25.22 5.19 1.27
C GLN A 11 -25.42 4.77 2.74
N ASP A 12 -24.47 4.00 3.27
CA ASP A 12 -24.51 3.47 4.63
C ASP A 12 -23.13 3.63 5.29
N ALA A 13 -23.11 4.36 6.41
CA ALA A 13 -21.87 4.63 7.15
C ALA A 13 -21.36 3.41 7.93
N GLU A 14 -22.20 2.41 8.17
CA GLU A 14 -21.83 1.15 8.83
C GLU A 14 -21.27 0.13 7.82
N TRP A 15 -21.51 0.34 6.52
CA TRP A 15 -21.00 -0.53 5.47
C TRP A 15 -19.47 -0.56 5.42
N MET A 16 -18.89 -1.75 5.23
CA MET A 16 -17.45 -1.96 5.18
C MET A 16 -16.73 -1.42 6.42
N THR A 17 -16.78 -2.21 7.49
CA THR A 17 -16.19 -1.85 8.78
C THR A 17 -14.65 -1.74 8.69
N ILE A 18 -14.04 -1.20 9.75
CA ILE A 18 -12.57 -1.18 9.91
C ILE A 18 -12.01 -2.60 9.79
N SER A 19 -12.66 -3.58 10.44
CA SER A 19 -12.27 -4.99 10.39
C SER A 19 -12.39 -5.57 8.98
N ASP A 20 -13.43 -5.23 8.23
CA ASP A 20 -13.57 -5.65 6.83
C ASP A 20 -12.48 -5.08 5.95
N THR A 21 -12.15 -3.81 6.15
CA THR A 21 -11.11 -3.12 5.39
C THR A 21 -9.72 -3.69 5.66
N LEU A 22 -9.38 -3.92 6.93
CA LEU A 22 -8.10 -4.52 7.30
C LEU A 22 -8.03 -5.99 6.83
N ARG A 23 -9.12 -6.75 6.95
CA ARG A 23 -9.19 -8.11 6.41
C ARG A 23 -8.98 -8.12 4.91
N LEU A 24 -9.64 -7.23 4.17
CA LEU A 24 -9.47 -7.10 2.72
C LEU A 24 -8.02 -6.82 2.35
N ALA A 25 -7.36 -5.89 3.06
CA ALA A 25 -5.97 -5.51 2.82
C ALA A 25 -4.94 -6.58 3.21
N THR A 26 -5.33 -7.61 3.99
CA THR A 26 -4.41 -8.64 4.51
C THR A 26 -4.85 -10.04 4.10
N ARG A 27 -5.60 -10.76 4.95
CA ARG A 27 -6.07 -12.13 4.69
C ARG A 27 -6.88 -12.26 3.39
N GLY A 28 -7.69 -11.24 3.07
CA GLY A 28 -8.51 -11.17 1.87
C GLY A 28 -7.65 -11.10 0.60
N GLY A 29 -6.61 -10.25 0.61
CA GLY A 29 -5.61 -10.20 -0.45
C GLY A 29 -4.84 -11.50 -0.61
N ALA A 30 -4.40 -12.11 0.51
CA ALA A 30 -3.76 -13.42 0.51
C ALA A 30 -4.65 -14.50 -0.11
N ALA A 31 -5.94 -14.51 0.24
CA ALA A 31 -6.90 -15.45 -0.32
C ALA A 31 -7.14 -15.24 -1.82
N ALA A 32 -7.25 -13.99 -2.26
CA ALA A 32 -7.38 -13.65 -3.68
C ALA A 32 -6.15 -14.09 -4.50
N ALA A 33 -4.97 -14.09 -3.89
CA ALA A 33 -3.72 -14.56 -4.50
C ALA A 33 -3.49 -16.08 -4.38
N GLY A 34 -4.37 -16.82 -3.71
CA GLY A 34 -4.19 -18.27 -3.46
C GLY A 34 -3.17 -18.61 -2.36
N LEU A 35 -2.78 -17.64 -1.54
CA LEU A 35 -1.73 -17.74 -0.51
C LEU A 35 -2.29 -17.71 0.92
N THR A 36 -3.56 -18.11 1.11
CA THR A 36 -4.30 -18.04 2.40
C THR A 36 -3.56 -18.67 3.57
N ASN A 37 -2.75 -19.70 3.32
CA ASN A 37 -2.02 -20.44 4.37
C ASN A 37 -0.58 -19.95 4.55
N GLU A 38 -0.11 -19.04 3.70
CA GLU A 38 1.28 -18.60 3.68
C GLU A 38 1.44 -17.18 4.24
N ILE A 39 0.55 -16.25 3.89
CA ILE A 39 0.69 -14.82 4.19
C ILE A 39 -0.62 -14.19 4.69
N GLY A 40 -0.63 -12.88 4.90
CA GLY A 40 -1.82 -12.10 5.25
C GLY A 40 -2.27 -12.19 6.71
N ALA A 41 -1.52 -12.89 7.56
CA ALA A 41 -1.75 -12.95 8.99
C ALA A 41 -0.45 -13.20 9.76
N ILE A 42 -0.37 -12.68 10.98
CA ILE A 42 0.75 -12.92 11.90
C ILE A 42 0.40 -14.15 12.74
N GLU A 43 0.75 -15.33 12.25
CA GLU A 43 0.50 -16.62 12.90
C GLU A 43 1.73 -17.54 12.71
N VAL A 44 1.96 -18.45 13.66
CA VAL A 44 3.07 -19.42 13.58
C VAL A 44 2.92 -20.27 12.32
N GLY A 45 4.02 -20.46 11.59
CA GLY A 45 4.05 -21.27 10.35
C GLY A 45 3.75 -20.48 9.07
N ARG A 46 3.37 -19.20 9.17
CA ARG A 46 3.25 -18.28 8.03
C ARG A 46 4.56 -17.54 7.77
N ARG A 47 4.74 -17.04 6.55
CA ARG A 47 5.89 -16.20 6.18
C ARG A 47 5.83 -14.88 6.94
N ALA A 48 7.01 -14.31 7.21
CA ALA A 48 7.15 -13.07 7.95
C ALA A 48 7.01 -11.84 7.02
N ASP A 49 5.82 -11.66 6.47
CA ASP A 49 5.42 -10.48 5.68
C ASP A 49 4.82 -9.42 6.61
N ILE A 50 5.64 -8.46 7.03
CA ILE A 50 5.32 -7.53 8.13
C ILE A 50 5.65 -6.10 7.71
N ALA A 51 4.73 -5.17 7.96
CA ALA A 51 4.97 -3.74 7.86
C ALA A 51 4.86 -3.08 9.25
N LEU A 52 5.88 -2.32 9.64
CA LEU A 52 5.88 -1.49 10.83
C LEU A 52 5.44 -0.08 10.44
N VAL A 53 4.43 0.44 11.11
CA VAL A 53 3.82 1.75 10.80
C VAL A 53 3.90 2.64 12.04
N ASP A 54 4.42 3.85 11.86
CA ASP A 54 4.54 4.87 12.89
C ASP A 54 3.31 5.79 12.90
N LEU A 55 2.48 5.65 13.93
CA LEU A 55 1.25 6.42 14.10
C LEU A 55 1.44 7.66 15.00
N SER A 56 2.67 8.04 15.33
CA SER A 56 2.95 9.22 16.17
C SER A 56 2.79 10.56 15.45
N GLY A 57 2.74 10.55 14.12
CA GLY A 57 2.62 11.75 13.29
C GLY A 57 1.36 12.58 13.57
N PRO A 58 1.39 13.92 13.42
CA PRO A 58 0.28 14.80 13.78
C PRO A 58 -1.07 14.45 13.13
N HIS A 59 -1.06 13.91 11.91
CA HIS A 59 -2.27 13.51 11.19
C HIS A 59 -2.93 12.24 11.75
N CYS A 60 -2.24 11.50 12.62
CA CYS A 60 -2.77 10.35 13.36
C CYS A 60 -3.16 10.72 14.79
N GLN A 61 -2.99 11.99 15.20
CA GLN A 61 -3.26 12.44 16.57
C GLN A 61 -4.58 13.21 16.69
N PRO A 62 -5.31 13.06 17.81
CA PRO A 62 -5.08 12.09 18.90
C PRO A 62 -5.35 10.64 18.47
N LEU A 63 -4.49 9.70 18.91
CA LEU A 63 -4.64 8.28 18.57
C LEU A 63 -5.66 7.58 19.47
N HIS A 64 -6.92 7.52 19.04
CA HIS A 64 -7.99 6.83 19.79
C HIS A 64 -8.06 5.32 19.52
N ASP A 65 -7.99 4.91 18.24
CA ASP A 65 -7.94 3.51 17.82
C ASP A 65 -6.88 3.38 16.71
N PRO A 66 -5.81 2.59 16.91
CA PRO A 66 -4.77 2.41 15.90
C PRO A 66 -5.28 1.78 14.61
N ARG A 67 -6.34 0.97 14.66
CA ARG A 67 -6.95 0.37 13.47
C ARG A 67 -7.69 1.41 12.65
N ALA A 68 -8.42 2.31 13.31
CA ALA A 68 -9.07 3.43 12.66
C ALA A 68 -8.04 4.36 12.02
N ALA A 69 -6.95 4.67 12.76
CA ALA A 69 -5.85 5.45 12.24
C ALA A 69 -5.22 4.80 10.99
N LEU A 70 -4.95 3.49 11.00
CA LEU A 70 -4.44 2.77 9.83
C LEU A 70 -5.36 2.86 8.60
N VAL A 71 -6.67 2.84 8.79
CA VAL A 71 -7.64 2.84 7.67
C VAL A 71 -7.92 4.24 7.14
N TYR A 72 -7.99 5.24 8.01
CA TYR A 72 -8.52 6.56 7.68
C TYR A 72 -7.48 7.69 7.71
N SER A 73 -6.38 7.55 8.46
CA SER A 73 -5.43 8.64 8.70
C SER A 73 -4.03 8.36 8.16
N ALA A 74 -3.54 7.13 8.33
CA ALA A 74 -2.18 6.73 7.99
C ALA A 74 -1.90 6.88 6.49
N ARG A 75 -0.64 7.18 6.19
CA ARG A 75 -0.11 7.42 4.85
C ARG A 75 1.02 6.44 4.56
N ALA A 76 1.36 6.26 3.29
CA ALA A 76 2.50 5.43 2.90
C ALA A 76 3.82 5.89 3.55
N SER A 77 3.98 7.20 3.79
CA SER A 77 5.14 7.79 4.48
C SER A 77 5.28 7.38 5.96
N ASP A 78 4.23 6.83 6.55
CA ASP A 78 4.24 6.39 7.95
C ASP A 78 4.81 4.97 8.09
N VAL A 79 4.97 4.22 7.00
CA VAL A 79 5.63 2.90 7.01
C VAL A 79 7.12 3.09 7.24
N VAL A 80 7.66 2.47 8.29
CA VAL A 80 9.06 2.64 8.71
C VAL A 80 9.93 1.48 8.30
N THR A 81 9.43 0.25 8.42
CA THR A 81 10.18 -0.97 8.11
C THR A 81 9.26 -1.99 7.51
N VAL A 82 9.73 -2.69 6.48
CA VAL A 82 8.98 -3.75 5.78
C VAL A 82 9.85 -4.99 5.70
N LEU A 83 9.26 -6.12 6.06
CA LEU A 83 9.82 -7.44 5.93
C LEU A 83 9.01 -8.21 4.90
N VAL A 84 9.70 -8.95 4.03
CA VAL A 84 9.12 -9.88 3.08
C VAL A 84 9.81 -11.22 3.28
N ASP A 85 9.05 -12.25 3.63
CA ASP A 85 9.57 -13.57 4.01
C ASP A 85 10.67 -13.52 5.09
N GLY A 86 10.57 -12.55 6.01
CA GLY A 86 11.54 -12.33 7.09
C GLY A 86 12.75 -11.48 6.72
N GLU A 87 12.97 -11.20 5.43
CA GLU A 87 14.03 -10.32 4.97
C GLU A 87 13.58 -8.86 5.01
N ILE A 88 14.39 -8.00 5.61
CA ILE A 88 14.10 -6.57 5.67
C ILE A 88 14.36 -5.97 4.28
N VAL A 89 13.32 -5.41 3.67
CA VAL A 89 13.40 -4.75 2.35
C VAL A 89 13.34 -3.23 2.44
N VAL A 90 12.72 -2.71 3.49
CA VAL A 90 12.73 -1.28 3.87
C VAL A 90 13.14 -1.16 5.32
N ARG A 91 14.07 -0.27 5.65
CA ARG A 91 14.50 0.04 7.02
C ARG A 91 14.56 1.54 7.21
N ASP A 92 14.02 2.04 8.32
CA ASP A 92 14.00 3.48 8.65
C ASP A 92 13.53 4.38 7.49
N ARG A 93 12.46 3.94 6.80
CA ARG A 93 11.86 4.58 5.61
C ARG A 93 12.77 4.58 4.36
N GLN A 94 13.86 3.83 4.36
CA GLN A 94 14.77 3.68 3.22
C GLN A 94 14.63 2.29 2.59
N LEU A 95 14.51 2.24 1.26
CA LEU A 95 14.59 1.00 0.50
C LEU A 95 16.04 0.51 0.53
N ILE A 96 16.27 -0.75 0.94
CA ILE A 96 17.63 -1.29 1.11
C ILE A 96 18.00 -2.38 0.10
N THR A 97 17.09 -2.72 -0.81
CA THR A 97 17.28 -3.79 -1.80
C THR A 97 17.70 -3.29 -3.18
N MET A 98 17.56 -1.99 -3.44
CA MET A 98 17.84 -1.35 -4.74
C MET A 98 18.32 0.08 -4.53
N ASP A 99 19.13 0.59 -5.46
CA ASP A 99 19.45 2.02 -5.54
C ASP A 99 18.27 2.76 -6.18
N LEU A 100 17.61 3.62 -5.40
CA LEU A 100 16.43 4.34 -5.85
C LEU A 100 16.75 5.37 -6.94
N ASP A 101 17.93 5.98 -6.91
CA ASP A 101 18.33 6.97 -7.91
C ASP A 101 18.59 6.30 -9.25
N GLU A 102 19.21 5.11 -9.24
CA GLU A 102 19.38 4.27 -10.44
C GLU A 102 18.03 3.86 -11.02
N VAL A 103 17.12 3.33 -10.20
CA VAL A 103 15.77 2.92 -10.64
C VAL A 103 14.99 4.09 -11.25
N LEU A 104 15.11 5.29 -10.67
CA LEU A 104 14.45 6.48 -11.20
C LEU A 104 15.06 6.97 -12.51
N ALA A 105 16.38 6.85 -12.67
CA ALA A 105 17.06 7.17 -13.93
C ALA A 105 16.58 6.23 -15.05
N ASP A 106 16.59 4.92 -14.80
CA ASP A 106 16.11 3.90 -15.74
C ASP A 106 14.63 4.12 -16.12
N ALA A 107 13.79 4.41 -15.13
CA ALA A 107 12.38 4.68 -15.36
C ALA A 107 12.16 5.92 -16.22
N LYS A 108 12.98 6.97 -16.04
CA LYS A 108 12.92 8.20 -16.84
C LYS A 108 13.30 7.95 -18.30
N ASP A 109 14.37 7.18 -18.53
CA ASP A 109 14.80 6.83 -19.88
C ASP A 109 13.76 5.95 -20.60
N LEU A 110 13.17 4.99 -19.88
CA LEU A 110 12.10 4.15 -20.42
C LEU A 110 10.82 4.96 -20.71
N ALA A 111 10.47 5.93 -19.85
CA ALA A 111 9.29 6.76 -20.02
C ALA A 111 9.31 7.48 -21.38
N HIS A 112 10.46 7.98 -21.83
CA HIS A 112 10.60 8.58 -23.16
C HIS A 112 10.21 7.64 -24.30
N THR A 113 10.48 6.34 -24.16
CA THR A 113 10.09 5.33 -25.16
C THR A 113 8.61 5.01 -25.07
N LEU A 114 8.04 4.93 -23.86
CA LEU A 114 6.62 4.60 -23.64
C LEU A 114 5.68 5.71 -24.10
N VAL A 115 6.09 6.98 -23.96
CA VAL A 115 5.32 8.15 -24.41
C VAL A 115 5.63 8.54 -25.85
N ASP A 116 6.47 7.79 -26.55
CA ASP A 116 6.68 7.97 -27.98
C ASP A 116 5.45 7.47 -28.76
N LEU A 117 4.52 8.38 -28.98
CA LEU A 117 3.28 8.16 -29.72
C LEU A 117 3.50 8.18 -31.25
N SER A 118 4.74 8.23 -31.74
CA SER A 118 5.06 8.22 -33.18
C SER A 118 4.55 6.95 -33.89
N LYS A 119 4.27 5.88 -33.14
CA LYS A 119 3.61 4.66 -33.65
C LYS A 119 2.08 4.70 -33.68
N GLY A 120 1.48 5.85 -33.36
CA GLY A 120 0.05 6.14 -33.57
C GLY A 120 -0.83 5.87 -32.35
N GLY A 121 -1.31 6.95 -31.72
CA GLY A 121 -2.44 6.93 -30.79
C GLY A 121 -2.18 7.66 -29.48
N ALA A 122 -2.40 8.98 -29.44
CA ALA A 122 -2.46 9.70 -28.17
C ALA A 122 -3.69 9.26 -27.37
N VAL A 123 -3.47 8.67 -26.20
CA VAL A 123 -4.56 8.26 -25.29
C VAL A 123 -5.15 9.46 -24.55
N GLN A 124 -4.34 10.49 -24.27
CA GLN A 124 -4.79 11.70 -23.59
C GLN A 124 -3.91 12.89 -23.96
N HIS A 125 -4.54 14.02 -24.32
CA HIS A 125 -3.84 15.28 -24.57
C HIS A 125 -3.80 16.11 -23.29
N TYR A 126 -2.60 16.41 -22.79
CA TYR A 126 -2.43 17.35 -21.69
C TYR A 126 -2.48 18.77 -22.27
N ALA A 127 -3.28 19.66 -21.65
CA ALA A 127 -3.26 21.08 -21.98
C ALA A 127 -1.92 21.69 -21.52
N PRO A 128 -1.40 22.73 -22.21
CA PRO A 128 -0.14 23.39 -21.86
C PRO A 128 -0.14 23.99 -20.45
#